data_AF-A0A1C8ZUQ3-F1
#
_entry.id   AF-A0A1C8ZUQ3-F1
#
_cell.length_a   1.000
_cell.length_b   1.000
_cell.length_c   1.000
_cell.angle_alpha   90.00
_cell.angle_beta   90.00
_cell.angle_gamma   90.00
#
_symmetry.space_group_name_H-M   'P 1'
#
loop_
_entity.id
_entity.type
_entity.pdbx_description
1 polymer ?
#
loop_
_entity_poly.entity_id
_entity_poly.type
_entity_poly.pdbx_seq_one_letter_code
_entity_poly.pdbx_strand_id
1 'polypeptide(L)'
;MNIRDAINRVIWKEKERISEYVLIIKDRISSTGISEIPFENIDKIDRNYIYLNDDTIIPMHRVLMIKRKTDCKVVWKRGDDKFSES
;
A
#
# COMPACT_ATOMS: atom_id res chain seq x y z
N MET A 1 -9.48 -0.79 -10.11
CA MET A 1 -8.31 0.15 -10.01
C MET A 1 -7.09 -0.61 -9.48
N ASN A 2 -5.95 -0.56 -10.17
CA ASN A 2 -4.74 -1.31 -9.79
C ASN A 2 -4.02 -0.69 -8.59
N ILE A 3 -3.40 -1.52 -7.75
CA ILE A 3 -2.68 -1.08 -6.54
C ILE A 3 -1.58 -0.06 -6.85
N ARG A 4 -0.82 -0.25 -7.93
CA ARG A 4 0.23 0.71 -8.35
C ARG A 4 -0.34 2.11 -8.56
N ASP A 5 -1.51 2.21 -9.19
CA ASP A 5 -2.18 3.48 -9.43
C ASP A 5 -2.64 4.11 -8.11
N ALA A 6 -3.14 3.29 -7.18
CA ALA A 6 -3.52 3.74 -5.84
C ALA A 6 -2.34 4.30 -5.05
N ILE A 7 -1.20 3.59 -5.07
CA ILE A 7 0.01 4.05 -4.38
C ILE A 7 0.53 5.35 -5.02
N ASN A 8 0.63 5.39 -6.35
CA ASN A 8 1.02 6.60 -7.07
C ASN A 8 0.08 7.77 -6.74
N ARG A 9 -1.24 7.56 -6.75
CA ARG A 9 -2.19 8.61 -6.40
C ARG A 9 -1.91 9.21 -5.03
N VAL A 10 -1.58 8.40 -4.03
CA VAL A 10 -1.20 8.90 -2.70
C VAL A 10 0.12 9.68 -2.75
N ILE A 11 1.16 9.12 -3.38
CA ILE A 11 2.48 9.77 -3.47
C ILE A 11 2.40 11.13 -4.18
N TRP A 12 1.64 11.23 -5.26
CA TRP A 12 1.56 12.43 -6.08
C TRP A 12 0.54 13.45 -5.58
N LYS A 13 -0.67 13.01 -5.18
CA LYS A 13 -1.73 13.94 -4.75
C LYS A 13 -1.63 14.33 -3.28
N GLU A 14 -1.16 13.42 -2.44
CA GLU A 14 -1.14 13.59 -0.98
C GLU A 14 0.30 13.72 -0.46
N LYS A 15 1.21 14.28 -1.27
CA LYS A 15 2.65 14.38 -0.95
C LYS A 15 2.91 15.03 0.41
N GLU A 16 2.18 16.10 0.74
CA GLU A 16 2.30 16.82 2.01
C GLU A 16 1.80 16.01 3.22
N ARG A 17 0.96 15.00 2.98
CA ARG A 17 0.29 14.18 3.99
C ARG A 17 0.75 12.72 3.93
N ILE A 18 1.86 12.44 3.25
CA ILE A 18 2.29 11.08 2.93
C ILE A 18 2.53 10.22 4.18
N SER A 19 3.05 10.82 5.26
CA SER A 19 3.25 10.18 6.57
C SER A 19 1.96 9.72 7.26
N GLU A 20 0.81 10.26 6.84
CA GLU A 20 -0.50 9.82 7.31
C GLU A 20 -0.96 8.53 6.63
N TYR A 21 -0.27 8.03 5.60
CA TYR A 21 -0.68 6.84 4.86
C TYR A 21 0.19 5.63 5.20
N VAL A 22 -0.46 4.46 5.30
CA VAL A 22 0.19 3.16 5.48
C VAL A 22 -0.28 2.16 4.43
N LEU A 23 0.66 1.33 4.01
CA LEU A 23 0.46 0.18 3.17
C LEU A 23 0.35 -1.05 4.07
N ILE A 24 -0.79 -1.72 4.02
CA ILE A 24 -1.02 -2.95 4.79
C ILE A 24 -0.68 -4.12 3.88
N ILE A 25 0.25 -4.96 4.32
CA ILE A 25 0.71 -6.13 3.59
C ILE A 25 0.45 -7.40 4.38
N LYS A 26 0.32 -8.52 3.67
CA LYS A 26 0.32 -9.84 4.28
C LYS A 26 1.75 -10.21 4.68
N ASP A 27 1.94 -10.49 5.96
CA ASP A 27 3.21 -10.95 6.51
C ASP A 27 2.99 -12.20 7.34
N ARG A 28 3.76 -13.26 7.10
CA ARG A 28 3.58 -14.55 7.79
C ARG A 28 4.32 -14.61 9.13
N ILE A 29 5.14 -13.62 9.44
CA ILE A 29 6.01 -13.59 10.62
C ILE A 29 5.31 -12.82 11.75
N SER A 30 4.59 -11.74 11.43
CA SER A 30 3.76 -10.99 12.37
C SER A 30 2.65 -11.85 12.96
N SER A 31 2.42 -11.75 14.28
CA SER A 31 1.38 -12.48 15.02
C SER A 31 -0.05 -12.22 14.50
N THR A 32 -0.27 -11.08 13.85
CA THR A 32 -1.55 -10.70 13.23
C THR A 32 -1.67 -11.17 11.78
N GLY A 33 -0.61 -11.71 11.18
CA GLY A 33 -0.56 -12.09 9.77
C GLY A 33 -0.45 -10.91 8.78
N ILE A 34 -0.26 -9.69 9.29
CA ILE A 34 -0.16 -8.46 8.51
C ILE A 34 0.90 -7.52 9.08
N SER A 35 1.47 -6.68 8.21
CA SER A 35 2.40 -5.62 8.58
C SER A 35 1.99 -4.29 7.96
N GLU A 36 2.24 -3.20 8.68
CA GLU A 36 1.92 -1.84 8.25
C GLU A 36 3.21 -1.12 7.87
N ILE A 37 3.26 -0.59 6.66
CA ILE A 37 4.43 0.10 6.14
C ILE A 37 4.07 1.56 5.87
N PRO A 38 4.71 2.51 6.56
CA PRO A 38 4.59 3.93 6.26
C PRO A 38 4.91 4.23 4.80
N PHE A 39 4.11 5.08 4.13
CA PHE A 39 4.39 5.47 2.75
C PHE A 39 5.69 6.25 2.60
N GLU A 40 6.11 6.96 3.65
CA GLU A 40 7.43 7.63 3.72
C GLU A 40 8.61 6.65 3.57
N ASN A 41 8.42 5.37 3.89
CA ASN A 41 9.46 4.36 3.74
C ASN A 41 9.58 3.83 2.32
N ILE A 42 8.64 4.16 1.42
CA ILE A 42 8.65 3.69 0.05
C ILE A 42 9.63 4.55 -0.76
N ASP A 43 10.71 3.94 -1.24
CA ASP A 43 11.67 4.56 -2.13
C ASP A 43 11.17 4.52 -3.58
N LYS A 44 10.83 3.31 -4.05
CA LYS A 44 10.48 3.06 -5.45
C LYS A 44 9.45 1.96 -5.60
N ILE A 45 8.66 2.02 -6.67
CA ILE A 45 7.64 1.02 -7.00
C ILE A 45 7.79 0.61 -8.45
N ASP A 46 7.87 -0.70 -8.68
CA ASP A 46 7.87 -1.32 -9.98
C ASP A 46 6.56 -2.06 -10.25
N ARG A 47 6.47 -2.77 -11.38
CA ARG A 47 5.26 -3.54 -11.72
C ARG A 47 4.96 -4.68 -10.76
N ASN A 48 5.97 -5.23 -10.10
CA ASN A 48 5.85 -6.44 -9.29
C ASN A 48 6.27 -6.24 -7.83
N TYR A 49 7.03 -5.19 -7.53
CA TYR A 49 7.71 -5.01 -6.25
C TYR A 49 7.64 -3.57 -5.78
N ILE A 50 7.70 -3.41 -4.47
CA ILE A 50 7.83 -2.16 -3.73
C ILE A 50 9.18 -2.22 -3.01
N TYR A 51 10.00 -1.21 -3.23
CA TYR A 51 11.32 -1.07 -2.62
C TYR A 51 11.20 -0.03 -1.52
N LEU A 52 11.65 -0.41 -0.32
CA LEU A 52 11.72 0.50 0.81
C LEU A 52 13.13 1.09 0.92
N ASN A 53 13.23 2.20 1.66
CA ASN A 53 14.51 2.85 1.97
C ASN A 53 15.51 1.97 2.75
N ASP A 54 15.05 0.87 3.36
CA ASP A 54 15.85 -0.09 4.15
C ASP A 54 16.20 -1.36 3.34
N ASP A 55 16.33 -1.24 2.01
CA ASP A 55 16.59 -2.36 1.07
C ASP A 55 15.54 -3.50 1.09
N THR A 56 14.46 -3.34 1.85
CA THR A 56 13.39 -4.32 1.95
C THR A 56 12.56 -4.32 0.67
N ILE A 57 12.44 -5.49 0.05
CA ILE A 57 11.66 -5.69 -1.18
C ILE A 57 10.36 -6.41 -0.86
N ILE A 58 9.24 -5.75 -1.15
CA ILE A 58 7.90 -6.30 -0.90
C ILE A 58 7.21 -6.61 -2.23
N PRO A 59 6.82 -7.87 -2.46
CA PRO A 59 6.02 -8.21 -3.62
C PRO A 59 4.66 -7.51 -3.58
N MET A 60 4.27 -6.91 -4.71
CA MET A 60 3.05 -6.12 -4.81
C MET A 60 1.78 -6.96 -4.60
N HIS A 61 1.85 -8.26 -4.88
CA HIS A 61 0.77 -9.22 -4.57
C HIS A 61 0.59 -9.46 -3.06
N ARG A 62 1.48 -8.98 -2.18
CA ARG A 62 1.28 -9.06 -0.73
C ARG A 62 0.47 -7.88 -0.20
N VAL A 63 0.31 -6.83 -0.99
CA VAL A 63 -0.46 -5.65 -0.57
C VAL A 63 -1.93 -6.01 -0.45
N LEU A 64 -2.49 -5.68 0.71
CA LEU A 64 -3.89 -5.93 1.05
C LEU A 64 -4.71 -4.65 0.94
N MET A 65 -4.23 -3.53 1.47
CA MET A 65 -4.94 -2.25 1.42
C MET A 65 -4.03 -1.06 1.72
N ILE A 66 -4.52 0.14 1.40
CA ILE A 66 -3.94 1.41 1.78
C ILE A 66 -4.90 2.06 2.78
N LYS A 67 -4.37 2.50 3.91
CA LYS A 67 -5.15 3.13 4.98
C LYS A 67 -4.55 4.48 5.35
N ARG A 68 -5.39 5.45 5.66
CA ARG A 68 -4.99 6.71 6.27
C ARG A 68 -5.05 6.59 7.79
N LYS A 69 -3.93 6.80 8.48
CA LYS A 69 -3.78 6.70 9.94
C LYS A 69 -4.71 7.67 10.67
N THR A 70 -4.83 8.92 10.21
CA THR A 70 -5.56 9.99 10.92
C THR A 70 -7.05 9.71 11.13
N ASP A 71 -7.70 9.06 10.18
CA ASP A 71 -9.16 8.83 10.20
C ASP A 71 -9.52 7.35 10.03
N CYS A 72 -8.51 6.48 10.01
CA CYS A 72 -8.65 5.06 9.70
C CYS A 72 -9.32 4.71 8.35
N LYS A 73 -9.49 5.69 7.46
CA LYS A 73 -10.14 5.51 6.16
C LYS A 73 -9.33 4.61 5.24
N VAL A 74 -9.99 3.61 4.65
CA VAL A 74 -9.42 2.77 3.60
C VAL A 74 -9.50 3.53 2.27
N VAL A 75 -8.33 3.77 1.68
CA VAL A 75 -8.18 4.48 0.40
C VAL A 75 -8.33 3.52 -0.77
N TRP A 76 -7.81 2.31 -0.58
CA TRP A 76 -7.85 1.25 -1.57
C TRP A 76 -7.75 -0.09 -0.85
N LYS A 77 -8.42 -1.12 -1.36
CA LYS A 77 -8.32 -2.49 -0.85
C LYS A 77 -8.26 -3.47 -2.01
N ARG A 78 -7.50 -4.55 -1.83
CA ARG A 78 -7.41 -5.62 -2.81
C ARG A 78 -8.75 -6.37 -2.87
N GLY A 79 -9.27 -6.56 -4.08
CA GLY A 79 -10.60 -7.13 -4.31
C GLY A 79 -11.72 -6.10 -4.35
N ASP A 80 -11.42 -4.82 -4.16
CA ASP A 80 -12.35 -3.70 -4.44
C ASP A 80 -12.53 -3.46 -5.95
N ASP A 81 -11.95 -4.32 -6.78
CA ASP A 81 -12.23 -4.44 -8.22
C ASP A 81 -13.59 -5.13 -8.42
N LYS A 82 -14.65 -4.55 -7.85
CA LYS A 82 -16.04 -4.89 -8.16
C LYS A 82 -16.48 -4.10 -9.38
N PHE A 83 -15.83 -4.27 -10.53
CA PHE A 83 -16.39 -3.97 -11.85
C PHE A 83 -15.49 -4.55 -12.95
N SER A 84 -15.73 -5.81 -13.29
CA SER A 84 -16.06 -6.25 -14.64
C SER A 84 -16.43 -7.74 -14.63
N GLU A 85 -17.56 -8.03 -15.28
CA GLU A 85 -18.15 -9.34 -15.61
C GLU A 85 -19.06 -10.00 -14.54
N SER A 86 -20.34 -9.61 -14.55
CA SER A 86 -21.48 -10.49 -14.88
C SER A 86 -22.73 -9.65 -15.16
#